data_AF-A0A3B0W7D7-F1
#
_entry.id   AF-A0A3B0W7D7-F1
#
_cell.length_a   1.000
_cell.length_b   1.000
_cell.length_c   1.000
_cell.angle_alpha   90.00
_cell.angle_beta   90.00
_cell.angle_gamma   90.00
#
_symmetry.space_group_name_H-M   'P 1'
#
loop_
_entity.id
_entity.type
_entity.pdbx_description
1 polymer ?
#
loop_
_entity_poly.entity_id
_entity_poly.type
_entity_poly.pdbx_seq_one_letter_code
_entity_poly.pdbx_strand_id
1 'polypeptide(L)' 'DQPTTCGICAARTEFEDITDEIQLHQCLSPDCGYQFLAEKDEEIRDGTNEKHS' A
#
# COMPACT_ATOMS: atom_id res chain seq x y z
N ASP A 1 5.46 9.06 -3.03
CA ASP A 1 5.23 8.04 -2.00
C ASP A 1 4.64 8.68 -0.76
N GLN A 2 3.33 8.56 -0.55
CA GLN A 2 2.70 9.04 0.68
C GLN A 2 2.76 7.89 1.71
N PRO A 3 3.30 8.10 2.92
CA PRO A 3 3.36 7.05 3.91
C PRO A 3 1.95 6.66 4.34
N THR A 4 1.60 5.38 4.18
CA THR A 4 0.39 4.82 4.77
C THR A 4 0.47 4.97 6.30
N THR A 5 -0.66 5.33 6.92
CA THR A 5 -0.76 5.50 8.39
C THR A 5 -1.74 4.49 8.96
N CYS A 6 -1.55 4.13 10.22
CA CYS A 6 -2.41 3.20 10.92
C CYS A 6 -3.80 3.81 11.12
N GLY A 7 -4.84 3.13 10.63
CA GLY A 7 -6.24 3.58 10.78
C GLY A 7 -6.75 3.58 12.22
N ILE A 8 -6.01 3.02 13.19
CA ILE A 8 -6.40 2.94 14.60
C ILE A 8 -5.81 4.10 15.42
N CYS A 9 -4.50 4.34 15.29
CA CYS A 9 -3.77 5.30 16.13
C CYS A 9 -3.09 6.42 15.34
N ALA A 10 -3.26 6.47 14.02
CA ALA A 10 -2.59 7.39 13.09
C ALA A 10 -1.05 7.36 13.12
N ALA A 11 -0.45 6.39 13.83
CA ALA A 11 1.00 6.18 13.81
C ALA A 11 1.46 5.68 12.42
N ARG A 12 2.77 5.78 12.17
CA ARG A 12 3.38 5.25 10.95
C ARG A 12 3.26 3.74 10.89
N THR A 13 3.15 3.21 9.69
CA THR A 13 3.24 1.78 9.41
C THR A 13 4.52 1.47 8.62
N GLU A 14 5.17 0.36 8.92
CA GLU A 14 6.08 -0.29 7.97
C GLU A 14 5.27 -1.19 7.02
N PHE A 15 5.82 -1.49 5.85
CA PHE A 15 5.19 -2.41 4.90
C PHE A 15 6.18 -3.46 4.39
N GLU A 16 5.67 -4.66 4.11
CA GLU A 16 6.38 -5.77 3.47
C GLU A 16 5.56 -6.27 2.28
N ASP A 17 6.20 -6.42 1.12
CA ASP A 17 5.55 -7.03 -0.06
C ASP A 17 5.40 -8.54 0.16
N ILE A 18 4.15 -9.04 0.25
CA ILE A 18 3.85 -10.48 0.34
C ILE A 18 3.82 -11.09 -1.05
N THR A 19 3.20 -10.39 -1.99
CA THR A 19 3.12 -10.75 -3.41
C THR A 19 3.36 -9.50 -4.26
N ASP A 20 3.42 -9.66 -5.58
CA ASP A 20 3.55 -8.52 -6.49
C ASP A 20 2.41 -7.50 -6.37
N GLU A 21 1.24 -7.92 -5.87
CA GLU A 21 0.01 -7.14 -5.78
C GLU A 21 -0.40 -6.80 -4.34
N ILE A 22 0.17 -7.44 -3.31
CA ILE A 22 -0.28 -7.31 -1.92
C ILE A 22 0.88 -6.93 -0.99
N GLN A 23 0.63 -5.94 -0.15
CA GLN A 23 1.54 -5.45 0.89
C GLN A 23 0.92 -5.64 2.28
N LEU A 24 1.69 -6.14 3.22
CA LEU A 24 1.35 -6.18 4.64
C LEU A 24 1.83 -4.91 5.32
N HIS A 25 0.92 -4.13 5.87
CA HIS A 25 1.21 -2.96 6.67
C HIS A 25 1.16 -3.30 8.15
N GLN A 26 2.22 -2.97 8.89
CA GLN A 26 2.30 -3.13 10.34
C GLN A 26 2.49 -1.79 11.02
N CYS A 27 1.65 -1.50 12.01
CA CYS A 27 1.77 -0.31 12.85
C CYS A 27 3.03 -0.38 13.73
N LEU A 28 3.83 0.70 13.70
CA LEU A 28 5.05 0.85 14.48
C LEU A 28 4.81 1.31 15.93
N SER A 29 3.55 1.59 16.30
CA SER A 29 3.22 1.99 17.67
C SER A 29 3.20 0.76 18.58
N PRO A 30 4.03 0.72 19.64
CA PRO A 30 4.15 -0.45 20.52
C PRO A 30 2.84 -0.79 21.24
N ASP A 31 1.99 0.21 21.52
CA ASP A 31 0.69 0.02 22.16
C ASP A 31 -0.43 -0.41 21.20
N CYS A 32 -0.23 -0.33 19.87
CA CYS A 32 -1.26 -0.61 18.88
C CYS A 32 -1.12 -2.00 18.27
N GLY A 33 0.05 -2.31 17.70
CA GLY A 33 0.33 -3.60 17.06
C GLY A 33 -0.59 -3.97 15.89
N TYR A 34 -1.42 -3.05 15.39
CA TYR A 34 -2.38 -3.32 14.32
C TYR A 34 -1.67 -3.64 12.99
N GLN A 35 -2.21 -4.61 12.27
CA GLN A 35 -1.72 -5.05 10.96
C GLN A 35 -2.87 -5.14 9.97
N PHE A 36 -2.64 -4.80 8.71
CA PHE A 36 -3.61 -4.92 7.64
C PHE A 36 -2.94 -5.15 6.29
N LEU A 37 -3.66 -5.78 5.36
CA LEU A 37 -3.22 -5.95 3.98
C LEU A 37 -3.72 -4.77 3.14
N ALA A 38 -2.87 -4.26 2.26
CA ALA A 38 -3.24 -3.29 1.24
C ALA A 38 -2.84 -3.85 -0.13
N GLU A 39 -3.65 -3.57 -1.13
CA GLU A 39 -3.26 -3.80 -2.52
C GLU A 39 -2.19 -2.76 -2.88
N LYS A 40 -1.13 -3.23 -3.52
CA LYS A 40 -0.15 -2.34 -4.12
C LYS A 40 -0.87 -1.62 -5.24
N ASP A 41 -0.92 -0.29 -5.19
CA ASP A 41 -1.35 0.52 -6.32
C ASP A 41 -0.37 0.22 -7.47
N GLU A 42 -0.70 -0.80 -8.28
CA GLU A 42 -0.13 -0.94 -9.60
C GLU A 42 -0.55 0.33 -10.33
N GLU A 43 0.36 1.29 -10.43
CA GLU A 43 0.24 2.40 -11.37
C GLU A 43 -0.18 1.76 -12.69
N ILE A 44 -1.46 1.91 -13.03
CA ILE A 44 -2.03 1.41 -14.26
C ILE A 44 -1.15 2.05 -15.33
N ARG A 45 -0.24 1.26 -15.90
CA ARG A 45 0.55 1.66 -17.04
C ARG A 45 -0.47 1.70 -18.18
N ASP A 46 -1.13 2.84 -18.32
CA ASP A 46 -1.99 3.17 -19.45
C ASP A 46 -1.11 3.08 -20.70
N GLY A 47 -1.10 1.88 -21.25
CA GLY A 47 -0.34 1.46 -22.40
C GLY A 47 -1.30 0.88 -23.41
N THR A 48 -2.18 1.72 -23.97
CA THR A 48 -2.73 1.45 -25.30
C THR A 48 -2.95 2.75 -26.07
N ASN A 49 -1.90 3.09 -26.81
CA ASN A 49 -1.90 4.03 -27.92
C ASN A 49 -2.48 3.33 -29.16
N GLU A 50 -3.64 3.74 -29.69
CA GLU A 50 -3.96 3.74 -31.14
C GLU A 50 -5.35 4.33 -31.43
N LYS A 51 -5.40 5.62 -31.77
CA LYS A 51 -6.49 6.16 -32.61
C LYS A 51 -6.00 6.14 -34.05
N HIS A 52 -6.37 5.08 -34.77
CA HIS A 52 -6.25 5.02 -36.23
C HIS A 52 -7.05 6.19 -36.84
N SER A 53 -6.37 6.99 -37.67
CA SER A 53 -6.97 8.07 -38.46
C SER A 53 -7.72 7.53 -39.68
#